data_AF-A0A4S2R8X6-F1
#
_entry.id   AF-A0A4S2R8X6-F1
#
_cell.length_a   1.000
_cell.length_b   1.000
_cell.length_c   1.000
_cell.angle_alpha   90.00
_cell.angle_beta   90.00
_cell.angle_gamma   90.00
#
_symmetry.space_group_name_H-M   'P 1'
#
loop_
_entity.id
_entity.type
_entity.pdbx_description
1 polymer ?
#
loop_
_entity_poly.entity_id
_entity_poly.type
_entity_poly.pdbx_seq_one_letter_code
_entity_poly.pdbx_strand_id
1 'polypeptide(L)'
;MHLTPREQERLLLFSAAELARRRLARGARLGAAEAVALVCDEIQEWAWDGVALADVVERAASVVPRDRLLPGVPEAVPAVQVEALFPHGTTLVHVAEPFGPASDTGPGGVLTAGEDADLAPGRPRRPLTVLNTGSRPVWVSSHFPLEEANRALEFDREAARGHRLDVPAGTSVEFAPGAARTVTVVARGGER
;
A
#
# COMPACT_ATOMS: atom_id res chain seq x y z
N MET A 1 19.77 30.07 16.17
CA MET A 1 18.67 29.10 16.34
C MET A 1 19.28 27.75 16.67
N HIS A 2 18.68 26.98 17.59
CA HIS A 2 19.10 25.61 17.89
C HIS A 2 18.24 24.64 17.09
N LEU A 3 18.51 24.53 15.78
CA LEU A 3 17.74 23.68 14.88
C LEU A 3 18.11 22.21 15.09
N THR A 4 17.09 21.39 15.33
CA THR A 4 17.18 19.93 15.30
C THR A 4 17.52 19.44 13.89
N PRO A 5 18.07 18.20 13.74
CA PRO A 5 18.30 17.62 12.42
C PRO A 5 17.05 17.60 11.54
N ARG A 6 15.88 17.28 12.11
CA ARG A 6 14.60 17.28 11.39
C ARG A 6 14.22 18.67 10.86
N GLU A 7 14.44 19.72 11.65
CA GLU A 7 14.19 21.09 11.20
C GLU A 7 15.18 21.52 10.11
N GLN A 8 16.42 21.06 10.15
CA GLN A 8 17.40 21.28 9.08
C GLN A 8 16.97 20.56 7.78
N GLU A 9 16.49 19.32 7.87
CA GLU A 9 15.94 18.57 6.74
C GLU A 9 14.69 19.26 6.15
N ARG A 10 13.80 19.82 6.99
CA ARG A 10 12.66 20.62 6.53
C ARG A 10 13.11 21.83 5.69
N LEU A 11 14.20 22.51 6.09
CA LEU A 11 14.77 23.62 5.32
C LEU A 11 15.40 23.17 3.99
N LEU A 12 16.01 21.99 3.95
CA LEU A 12 16.50 21.40 2.70
C LEU A 12 15.34 21.07 1.75
N LEU A 13 14.26 20.48 2.27
CA LEU A 13 13.04 20.20 1.51
C LEU A 13 12.44 21.49 0.93
N PHE A 14 12.29 22.52 1.77
CA PHE A 14 11.83 23.85 1.33
C PHE A 14 12.72 24.40 0.20
N SER A 15 14.04 24.29 0.32
CA SER A 15 14.97 24.76 -0.71
C SER A 15 14.80 24.03 -2.05
N ALA A 16 14.54 22.72 -2.01
CA ALA A 16 14.23 21.94 -3.20
C ALA A 16 12.88 22.32 -3.83
N ALA A 17 11.86 22.57 -3.00
CA ALA A 17 10.55 23.05 -3.45
C ALA A 17 10.64 24.45 -4.09
N GLU A 18 11.41 25.36 -3.51
CA GLU A 18 11.66 26.68 -4.09
C GLU A 18 12.34 26.61 -5.46
N LEU A 19 13.31 25.69 -5.62
CA LEU A 19 13.91 25.41 -6.92
C LEU A 19 12.86 24.92 -7.93
N ALA A 20 11.96 24.03 -7.50
CA ALA A 20 10.86 23.52 -8.32
C ALA A 20 9.88 24.65 -8.74
N ARG A 21 9.44 25.50 -7.80
CA ARG A 21 8.58 26.67 -8.07
C ARG A 21 9.22 27.60 -9.10
N ARG A 22 10.52 27.91 -8.97
CA ARG A 22 11.26 28.74 -9.94
C ARG A 22 11.36 28.11 -11.33
N ARG A 23 11.43 26.78 -11.43
CA ARG A 23 11.43 26.07 -12.72
C ARG A 23 10.04 26.10 -13.35
N LEU A 24 8.99 25.82 -12.58
CA LEU A 24 7.60 25.94 -13.03
C LEU A 24 7.26 27.36 -13.52
N ALA A 25 7.66 28.40 -12.78
CA ALA A 25 7.41 29.79 -13.14
C ALA A 25 8.03 30.18 -14.50
N ARG A 26 9.11 29.51 -14.92
CA ARG A 26 9.75 29.71 -16.24
C ARG A 26 9.17 28.81 -17.34
N GLY A 27 8.07 28.10 -17.07
CA GLY A 27 7.44 27.23 -18.05
C GLY A 27 8.05 25.83 -18.13
N ALA A 28 9.06 25.48 -17.32
CA ALA A 28 9.67 24.14 -17.35
C ALA A 28 8.72 23.07 -16.79
N ARG A 29 8.90 21.83 -17.27
CA ARG A 29 8.28 20.63 -16.67
C ARG A 29 9.18 20.09 -15.55
N LEU A 30 8.58 19.56 -14.49
CA LEU A 30 9.28 19.01 -13.33
C LEU A 30 9.56 17.52 -13.49
N GLY A 31 10.73 17.08 -13.06
CA GLY A 31 11.02 15.67 -12.79
C GLY A 31 10.51 15.22 -11.42
N ALA A 32 10.67 13.93 -11.13
CA ALA A 32 10.14 13.30 -9.92
C ALA A 32 10.60 14.01 -8.62
N ALA A 33 11.90 14.26 -8.47
CA ALA A 33 12.44 14.87 -7.25
C ALA A 33 11.86 16.27 -6.96
N GLU A 34 11.68 17.08 -8.00
CA GLU A 34 11.15 18.44 -7.88
C GLU A 34 9.66 18.43 -7.59
N ALA A 35 8.91 17.58 -8.28
CA ALA A 35 7.48 17.43 -8.09
C ALA A 35 7.19 16.92 -6.67
N VAL A 36 7.94 15.92 -6.19
CA VAL A 36 7.83 15.41 -4.81
C VAL A 36 8.18 16.49 -3.80
N ALA A 37 9.29 17.22 -3.99
CA ALA A 37 9.68 18.28 -3.07
C ALA A 37 8.60 19.36 -2.95
N LEU A 38 8.03 19.78 -4.09
CA LEU A 38 6.96 20.78 -4.13
C LEU A 38 5.69 20.29 -3.42
N VAL A 39 5.21 19.07 -3.70
CA VAL A 39 4.04 18.48 -3.01
C VAL A 39 4.27 18.39 -1.51
N CYS A 40 5.43 17.88 -1.08
CA CYS A 40 5.75 17.75 0.34
C CYS A 40 5.81 19.12 1.05
N ASP A 41 6.31 20.15 0.38
CA ASP A 41 6.37 21.50 0.93
C ASP A 41 4.97 22.10 1.09
N GLU A 42 4.09 21.99 0.09
CA GLU A 42 2.69 22.44 0.21
C GLU A 42 1.94 21.70 1.34
N ILE A 43 2.16 20.39 1.49
CA ILE A 43 1.59 19.61 2.59
C ILE A 43 2.02 20.15 3.95
N GLN A 44 3.30 20.50 4.10
CA GLN A 44 3.84 21.05 5.35
C GLN A 44 3.22 22.40 5.68
N GLU A 45 3.03 23.28 4.68
CA GLU A 45 2.39 24.58 4.89
C GLU A 45 0.90 24.44 5.24
N TRP A 46 0.16 23.56 4.55
CA TRP A 46 -1.24 23.31 4.92
C TRP A 46 -1.41 22.69 6.30
N ALA A 47 -0.49 21.80 6.69
CA ALA A 47 -0.48 21.23 8.03
C ALA A 47 -0.21 22.31 9.08
N TRP A 48 0.73 23.22 8.81
CA TRP A 48 1.03 24.37 9.67
C TRP A 48 -0.18 25.31 9.83
N ASP A 49 -0.91 25.54 8.73
CA ASP A 49 -2.13 26.35 8.71
C ASP A 49 -3.35 25.64 9.35
N GLY A 50 -3.20 24.39 9.77
CA GLY A 50 -4.24 23.63 10.45
C GLY A 50 -5.34 23.09 9.52
N VAL A 51 -5.06 22.94 8.23
CA VAL A 51 -5.95 22.27 7.28
C VAL A 51 -6.16 20.82 7.73
N ALA A 52 -7.40 20.31 7.60
CA ALA A 52 -7.70 18.93 8.00
C ALA A 52 -6.91 17.92 7.16
N LEU A 53 -6.45 16.83 7.79
CA LEU A 53 -5.62 15.81 7.13
C LEU A 53 -6.26 15.26 5.84
N ALA A 54 -7.58 15.02 5.86
CA ALA A 54 -8.29 14.54 4.67
C ALA A 54 -8.21 15.54 3.51
N ASP A 55 -8.40 16.83 3.79
CA ASP A 55 -8.32 17.90 2.78
C ASP A 55 -6.88 18.08 2.28
N VAL A 56 -5.87 17.92 3.14
CA VAL A 56 -4.45 17.94 2.75
C VAL A 56 -4.17 16.84 1.72
N VAL A 57 -4.63 15.62 1.98
CA VAL A 57 -4.44 14.47 1.07
C VAL A 57 -5.15 14.70 -0.26
N GLU A 58 -6.39 15.22 -0.24
CA GLU A 58 -7.14 15.52 -1.47
C GLU A 58 -6.47 16.61 -2.31
N ARG A 59 -6.02 17.70 -1.68
CA ARG A 59 -5.37 18.83 -2.36
C ARG A 59 -4.01 18.49 -2.93
N ALA A 60 -3.27 17.59 -2.29
CA ALA A 60 -1.90 17.24 -2.69
C ALA A 60 -1.80 16.75 -4.13
N ALA A 61 -2.80 16.00 -4.61
CA ALA A 61 -2.85 15.50 -5.99
C ALA A 61 -3.00 16.60 -7.06
N SER A 62 -3.35 17.82 -6.64
CA SER A 62 -3.60 18.97 -7.53
C SER A 62 -2.44 19.97 -7.56
N VAL A 63 -1.40 19.78 -6.74
CA VAL A 63 -0.28 20.73 -6.59
C VAL A 63 0.51 20.90 -7.90
N VAL A 64 0.78 19.80 -8.60
CA VAL A 64 1.51 19.83 -9.87
C VAL A 64 0.64 19.19 -10.96
N PRO A 65 0.08 20.00 -11.88
CA PRO A 65 -0.70 19.47 -12.99
C PRO A 65 0.13 18.51 -13.87
N ARG A 66 -0.52 17.47 -14.40
CA ARG A 66 0.17 16.40 -15.15
C ARG A 66 0.94 16.89 -16.38
N ASP A 67 0.46 17.93 -17.05
CA ASP A 67 1.11 18.54 -18.23
C ASP A 67 2.38 19.35 -17.88
N ARG A 68 2.57 19.64 -16.58
CA ARG A 68 3.75 20.27 -15.99
C ARG A 68 4.78 19.27 -15.49
N LEU A 69 4.58 17.97 -15.73
CA LEU A 69 5.52 16.91 -15.37
C LEU A 69 6.29 16.40 -16.60
N LEU A 70 7.52 15.94 -16.38
CA LEU A 70 8.24 15.16 -17.37
C LEU A 70 7.56 13.80 -17.57
N PRO A 71 7.66 13.18 -18.77
CA PRO A 71 7.13 11.83 -18.99
C PRO A 71 7.72 10.82 -17.99
N GLY A 72 6.90 9.90 -17.49
CA GLY A 72 7.32 8.86 -16.55
C GLY A 72 7.24 9.22 -15.07
N VAL A 73 6.91 10.48 -14.71
CA VAL A 73 6.84 10.89 -13.29
C VAL A 73 5.70 10.20 -12.52
N PRO A 74 4.45 10.10 -13.03
CA PRO A 74 3.38 9.37 -12.34
C PRO A 74 3.75 7.90 -12.06
N GLU A 75 4.47 7.26 -12.98
CA GLU A 75 4.90 5.87 -12.83
C GLU A 75 6.07 5.72 -11.85
N ALA A 76 6.99 6.68 -11.84
CA ALA A 76 8.14 6.68 -10.94
C ALA A 76 7.77 7.01 -9.49
N VAL A 77 6.63 7.67 -9.25
CA VAL A 77 6.21 8.14 -7.92
C VAL A 77 4.80 7.62 -7.60
N PRO A 78 4.66 6.35 -7.20
CA PRO A 78 3.36 5.75 -6.89
C PRO A 78 2.72 6.35 -5.61
N ALA A 79 3.55 6.89 -4.72
CA ALA A 79 3.09 7.59 -3.53
C ALA A 79 4.12 8.61 -3.05
N VAL A 80 3.63 9.63 -2.34
CA VAL A 80 4.42 10.58 -1.56
C VAL A 80 4.09 10.41 -0.09
N GLN A 81 5.11 10.46 0.76
CA GLN A 81 4.99 10.40 2.22
C GLN A 81 5.82 11.51 2.85
N VAL A 82 5.22 12.26 3.77
CA VAL A 82 5.91 13.31 4.53
C VAL A 82 5.32 13.43 5.92
N GLU A 83 6.17 13.54 6.94
CA GLU A 83 5.74 13.89 8.29
C GLU A 83 5.55 15.39 8.41
N ALA A 84 4.31 15.82 8.65
CA ALA A 84 3.96 17.23 8.78
C ALA A 84 3.50 17.55 10.21
N LEU A 85 3.81 18.76 10.68
CA LEU A 85 3.41 19.24 12.00
C LEU A 85 2.04 19.92 11.92
N PHE A 86 1.01 19.25 12.43
CA PHE A 86 -0.33 19.80 12.59
C PHE A 86 -0.50 20.42 13.98
N PRO A 87 -1.59 21.19 14.23
CA PRO A 87 -1.90 21.71 15.57
C PRO A 87 -2.03 20.63 16.66
N HIS A 88 -2.32 19.39 16.28
CA HIS A 88 -2.44 18.23 17.17
C HIS A 88 -1.16 17.37 17.26
N GLY A 89 -0.06 17.81 16.64
CA GLY A 89 1.22 17.10 16.64
C GLY A 89 1.67 16.64 15.25
N THR A 90 2.78 15.88 15.22
CA THR A 90 3.30 15.32 13.97
C THR A 90 2.43 14.16 13.49
N THR A 91 2.07 14.20 12.21
CA THR A 91 1.33 13.11 11.54
C THR A 91 2.00 12.77 10.22
N LEU A 92 2.11 11.48 9.91
CA LEU A 92 2.52 11.02 8.59
C LEU A 92 1.38 11.26 7.60
N VAL A 93 1.63 12.09 6.60
CA VAL A 93 0.73 12.28 5.45
C VAL A 93 1.17 11.32 4.35
N HIS A 94 0.24 10.51 3.86
CA HIS A 94 0.44 9.60 2.73
C HIS A 94 -0.52 9.98 1.60
N VAL A 95 0.04 10.26 0.42
CA VAL A 95 -0.70 10.61 -0.78
C VAL A 95 -0.39 9.54 -1.82
N ALA A 96 -1.38 8.70 -2.12
CA ALA A 96 -1.31 7.74 -3.22
C ALA A 96 -1.50 8.48 -4.56
N GLU A 97 -0.76 8.06 -5.59
CA GLU A 97 -0.85 8.60 -6.96
C GLU A 97 -0.91 10.15 -7.01
N PRO A 98 0.05 10.86 -6.37
CA PRO A 98 0.01 12.32 -6.23
C PRO A 98 0.07 13.07 -7.56
N PHE A 99 0.40 12.37 -8.65
CA PHE A 99 0.52 12.92 -10.01
C PHE A 99 -0.45 12.26 -10.99
N GLY A 100 -1.50 11.61 -10.46
CA GLY A 100 -2.48 10.84 -11.22
C GLY A 100 -2.03 9.41 -11.52
N PRO A 101 -2.87 8.63 -12.23
CA PRO A 101 -2.65 7.21 -12.44
C PRO A 101 -1.43 6.95 -13.32
N ALA A 102 -0.65 5.94 -12.91
CA ALA A 102 0.47 5.39 -13.65
C ALA A 102 0.00 4.65 -14.92
N SER A 103 0.79 4.71 -16.00
CA SER A 103 0.63 3.84 -17.16
C SER A 103 1.35 2.50 -16.96
N ASP A 104 0.74 1.41 -17.43
CA ASP A 104 1.34 0.06 -17.44
C ASP A 104 2.62 -0.03 -18.28
N THR A 105 2.79 0.91 -19.23
CA THR A 105 3.92 0.92 -20.16
C THR A 105 5.00 1.95 -19.80
N GLY A 106 4.93 2.59 -18.64
CA GLY A 106 5.92 3.58 -18.22
C GLY A 106 7.21 2.95 -17.65
N PRO A 107 8.14 3.78 -17.15
CA PRO A 107 9.37 3.29 -16.51
C PRO A 107 9.07 2.27 -15.40
N GLY A 108 9.72 1.11 -15.46
CA GLY A 108 9.48 0.01 -14.51
C GLY A 108 8.25 -0.85 -14.80
N GLY A 109 7.51 -0.57 -15.89
CA GLY A 109 6.39 -1.39 -16.34
C GLY A 109 6.81 -2.85 -16.63
N VAL A 110 5.92 -3.79 -16.32
CA VAL A 110 6.17 -5.23 -16.48
C VAL A 110 5.31 -5.76 -17.62
N LEU A 111 5.96 -6.33 -18.62
CA LEU A 111 5.29 -7.06 -19.70
C LEU A 111 5.08 -8.51 -19.27
N THR A 112 3.83 -8.90 -19.06
CA THR A 112 3.47 -10.28 -18.73
C THR A 112 3.05 -11.05 -19.98
N ALA A 113 3.12 -12.38 -19.94
CA ALA A 113 2.67 -13.23 -21.04
C ALA A 113 1.13 -13.26 -21.20
N GLY A 114 0.38 -12.65 -20.28
CA GLY A 114 -1.09 -12.64 -20.28
C GLY A 114 -1.75 -13.95 -19.86
N GLU A 115 -0.96 -14.97 -19.47
CA GLU A 115 -1.44 -16.28 -19.04
C GLU A 115 -1.52 -16.36 -17.52
N ASP A 116 -2.56 -17.01 -17.01
CA ASP A 116 -2.70 -17.30 -15.59
C ASP A 116 -1.72 -18.40 -15.16
N ALA A 117 -1.20 -18.27 -13.92
CA ALA A 117 -0.32 -19.27 -13.33
C ALA A 117 -1.10 -20.20 -12.38
N ASP A 118 -0.94 -21.51 -12.57
CA ASP A 118 -1.53 -22.51 -11.68
C ASP A 118 -0.94 -22.46 -10.27
N LEU A 119 -1.80 -22.27 -9.27
CA LEU A 119 -1.40 -22.40 -7.87
C LEU A 119 -1.27 -23.87 -7.48
N ALA A 120 -0.09 -24.24 -6.97
CA ALA A 120 0.22 -25.57 -6.43
C ALA A 120 -0.16 -26.73 -7.39
N PRO A 121 0.40 -26.75 -8.62
CA PRO A 121 -0.01 -27.68 -9.66
C PRO A 121 0.18 -29.13 -9.22
N GLY A 122 -0.79 -29.97 -9.59
CA GLY A 122 -0.78 -31.42 -9.32
C GLY A 122 -0.98 -31.82 -7.85
N ARG A 123 -1.21 -30.87 -6.93
CA ARG A 123 -1.43 -31.21 -5.52
C ARG A 123 -2.90 -31.54 -5.22
N PRO A 124 -3.17 -32.53 -4.34
CA PRO A 124 -4.52 -32.82 -3.89
C PRO A 124 -5.21 -31.59 -3.28
N ARG A 125 -6.44 -31.35 -3.71
CA ARG A 125 -7.32 -30.27 -3.27
C ARG A 125 -8.61 -30.85 -2.71
N ARG A 126 -9.19 -30.19 -1.72
CA ARG A 126 -10.54 -30.50 -1.23
C ARG A 126 -11.25 -29.24 -0.72
N PRO A 127 -12.58 -29.17 -0.83
CA PRO A 127 -13.34 -28.15 -0.14
C PRO A 127 -13.38 -28.44 1.37
N LEU A 128 -13.35 -27.40 2.19
CA LEU A 128 -13.52 -27.47 3.64
C LEU A 128 -14.41 -26.32 4.10
N THR A 129 -15.50 -26.63 4.80
CA THR A 129 -16.36 -25.62 5.41
C THR A 129 -15.85 -25.28 6.80
N VAL A 130 -15.59 -24.01 7.03
CA VAL A 130 -15.05 -23.47 8.27
C VAL A 130 -16.04 -22.45 8.85
N LEU A 131 -16.48 -22.68 10.09
CA LEU A 131 -17.33 -21.79 10.86
C LEU A 131 -16.51 -21.07 11.93
N ASN A 132 -16.58 -19.75 12.01
CA ASN A 132 -16.01 -19.01 13.14
C ASN A 132 -17.07 -18.87 14.25
N THR A 133 -16.90 -19.59 15.36
CA THR A 133 -17.76 -19.51 16.55
C THR A 133 -17.34 -18.42 17.53
N GLY A 134 -16.23 -17.73 17.26
CA GLY A 134 -15.71 -16.64 18.07
C GLY A 134 -16.44 -15.31 17.83
N SER A 135 -16.21 -14.35 18.74
CA SER A 135 -16.75 -12.98 18.66
C SER A 135 -15.87 -12.01 17.87
N ARG A 136 -14.76 -12.49 17.30
CA ARG A 136 -13.75 -11.67 16.60
C ARG A 136 -13.38 -12.31 15.26
N PRO A 137 -13.06 -11.50 14.24
CA PRO A 137 -12.58 -12.02 12.96
C PRO A 137 -11.29 -12.81 13.16
N VAL A 138 -11.14 -13.90 12.40
CA VAL A 138 -9.91 -14.69 12.36
C VAL A 138 -9.39 -14.69 10.94
N TRP A 139 -8.11 -14.33 10.79
CA TRP A 139 -7.39 -14.39 9.52
C TRP A 139 -6.47 -15.61 9.54
N VAL A 140 -6.54 -16.43 8.48
CA VAL A 140 -5.63 -17.57 8.28
C VAL A 140 -4.83 -17.32 7.02
N SER A 141 -3.50 -17.37 7.14
CA SER A 141 -2.58 -17.11 6.03
C SER A 141 -2.38 -18.34 5.14
N SER A 142 -1.97 -18.09 3.90
CA SER A 142 -1.80 -19.08 2.82
C SER A 142 -1.03 -20.36 3.19
N HIS A 143 -0.08 -20.29 4.12
CA HIS A 143 0.83 -21.40 4.48
C HIS A 143 0.71 -21.84 5.94
N PHE A 144 -0.25 -21.31 6.68
CA PHE A 144 -0.47 -21.74 8.05
C PHE A 144 -0.99 -23.21 8.08
N PRO A 145 -0.47 -24.08 8.97
CA PRO A 145 -1.01 -25.41 9.18
C PRO A 145 -2.49 -25.35 9.59
N LEU A 146 -3.40 -25.69 8.67
CA LEU A 146 -4.81 -25.41 8.88
C LEU A 146 -5.36 -26.17 10.09
N GLU A 147 -4.88 -27.38 10.35
CA GLU A 147 -5.24 -28.17 11.52
C GLU A 147 -4.89 -27.48 12.86
N GLU A 148 -3.93 -26.55 12.87
CA GLU A 148 -3.50 -25.79 14.05
C GLU A 148 -4.18 -24.41 14.16
N ALA A 149 -5.08 -24.06 13.22
CA ALA A 149 -5.72 -22.75 13.19
C ALA A 149 -6.51 -22.49 14.48
N ASN A 150 -6.83 -21.22 14.75
CA ASN A 150 -7.52 -20.78 15.97
C ASN A 150 -8.69 -21.73 16.35
N ARG A 151 -8.78 -22.09 17.63
CA ARG A 151 -9.79 -23.03 18.17
C ARG A 151 -11.23 -22.52 18.02
N ALA A 152 -11.43 -21.21 17.84
CA ALA A 152 -12.72 -20.62 17.50
C ALA A 152 -13.20 -20.98 16.08
N LEU A 153 -12.32 -21.51 15.23
CA LEU A 153 -12.71 -22.03 13.92
C LEU A 153 -13.10 -23.50 14.03
N GLU A 154 -14.37 -23.80 13.78
CA GLU A 154 -14.94 -25.13 13.77
C GLU A 154 -14.98 -25.69 12.34
N PHE A 155 -14.34 -26.83 12.16
CA PHE A 155 -14.26 -27.59 10.91
C PHE A 155 -13.65 -28.97 11.17
N ASP A 156 -13.64 -29.84 10.16
CA ASP A 156 -12.97 -31.13 10.23
C ASP A 156 -11.44 -30.99 10.25
N ARG A 157 -10.86 -31.03 11.46
CA ARG A 157 -9.42 -30.90 11.71
C ARG A 157 -8.62 -32.09 11.17
N GLU A 158 -9.23 -33.27 11.11
CA GLU A 158 -8.58 -34.45 10.56
C GLU A 158 -8.46 -34.34 9.04
N ALA A 159 -9.54 -33.93 8.37
CA ALA A 159 -9.53 -33.64 6.94
C ALA A 159 -8.59 -32.48 6.56
N ALA A 160 -8.36 -31.54 7.48
CA ALA A 160 -7.43 -30.43 7.30
C ALA A 160 -5.95 -30.77 7.54
N ARG A 161 -5.65 -31.92 8.18
CA ARG A 161 -4.27 -32.32 8.50
C ARG A 161 -3.42 -32.39 7.24
N GLY A 162 -2.23 -31.81 7.27
CA GLY A 162 -1.34 -31.80 6.11
C GLY A 162 -1.79 -30.88 4.98
N HIS A 163 -2.82 -30.04 5.18
CA HIS A 163 -3.29 -29.09 4.18
C HIS A 163 -3.06 -27.63 4.64
N ARG A 164 -3.09 -26.73 3.67
CA ARG A 164 -3.08 -25.28 3.84
C ARG A 164 -4.16 -24.65 2.95
N LEU A 165 -4.48 -23.38 3.16
CA LEU A 165 -5.39 -22.66 2.28
C LEU A 165 -4.84 -22.60 0.86
N ASP A 166 -5.70 -22.88 -0.11
CA ASP A 166 -5.37 -22.85 -1.52
C ASP A 166 -5.58 -21.43 -2.09
N VAL A 167 -4.72 -20.52 -1.65
CA VAL A 167 -4.73 -19.11 -2.03
C VAL A 167 -3.30 -18.67 -2.40
N PRO A 168 -3.12 -17.54 -3.13
CA PRO A 168 -1.80 -17.05 -3.49
C PRO A 168 -0.88 -16.91 -2.27
N ALA A 169 0.40 -17.24 -2.44
CA ALA A 169 1.38 -17.14 -1.36
C ALA A 169 1.43 -15.72 -0.78
N GLY A 170 1.51 -15.61 0.55
CA GLY A 170 1.50 -14.33 1.27
C GLY A 170 0.11 -13.73 1.53
N THR A 171 -0.95 -14.24 0.89
CA THR A 171 -2.33 -13.79 1.17
C THR A 171 -2.95 -14.50 2.36
N SER A 172 -4.11 -14.02 2.81
CA SER A 172 -4.88 -14.58 3.93
C SER A 172 -6.38 -14.57 3.64
N VAL A 173 -7.11 -15.46 4.30
CA VAL A 173 -8.58 -15.53 4.24
C VAL A 173 -9.16 -15.11 5.58
N GLU A 174 -10.11 -14.18 5.54
CA GLU A 174 -10.90 -13.78 6.71
C GLU A 174 -12.10 -14.74 6.92
N PHE A 175 -12.29 -15.10 8.19
CA PHE A 175 -13.48 -15.75 8.71
C PHE A 175 -14.16 -14.81 9.71
N ALA A 176 -15.24 -14.15 9.29
CA ALA A 176 -16.01 -13.22 10.13
C ALA A 176 -16.72 -13.95 11.30
N PRO A 177 -16.96 -13.28 12.44
CA PRO A 177 -17.69 -13.86 13.57
C PRO A 177 -19.04 -14.44 13.15
N GLY A 178 -19.32 -15.68 13.55
CA GLY A 178 -20.59 -16.38 13.30
C GLY A 178 -20.81 -16.85 11.86
N ALA A 179 -19.89 -16.60 10.93
CA ALA A 179 -20.04 -16.96 9.53
C ALA A 179 -19.39 -18.31 9.22
N ALA A 180 -20.11 -19.16 8.48
CA ALA A 180 -19.56 -20.34 7.83
C ALA A 180 -19.10 -20.00 6.40
N ARG A 181 -17.89 -20.43 6.04
CA ARG A 181 -17.31 -20.22 4.71
C ARG A 181 -16.68 -21.52 4.20
N THR A 182 -17.03 -21.92 2.99
CA THR A 182 -16.34 -23.02 2.30
C THR A 182 -15.11 -22.46 1.57
N VAL A 183 -13.96 -23.06 1.83
CA VAL A 183 -12.67 -22.72 1.22
C VAL A 183 -12.07 -23.95 0.55
N THR A 184 -11.23 -23.75 -0.46
CA THR A 184 -10.40 -24.82 -1.01
C THR A 184 -9.13 -24.92 -0.18
N VAL A 185 -8.75 -26.15 0.18
CA VAL A 185 -7.49 -26.45 0.85
C VAL A 185 -6.65 -27.37 -0.03
N VAL A 186 -5.34 -27.17 -0.01
CA VAL A 186 -4.37 -27.91 -0.83
C VAL A 186 -3.33 -28.58 0.05
N ALA A 187 -2.88 -29.77 -0.33
CA ALA A 187 -1.83 -30.48 0.39
C ALA A 187 -0.55 -29.62 0.51
N ARG A 188 0.05 -29.62 1.71
CA ARG A 188 1.40 -29.09 1.93
C ARG A 188 2.42 -29.92 1.14
N GLY A 189 3.58 -29.33 0.89
CA GLY A 189 4.70 -30.01 0.22
C GLY A 189 5.95 -29.94 1.09
N GLY A 190 7.03 -30.62 0.69
CA GLY A 190 8.19 -30.85 1.54
C GLY A 190 8.03 -32.12 2.38
N GLU A 191 8.87 -32.30 3.39
CA GLU A 191 8.87 -33.52 4.21
C GLU A 191 7.69 -33.61 5.20
N ARG A 192 6.95 -32.51 5.45
CA ARG A 192 5.74 -32.42 6.29
C ARG A 192 4.82 -31.24 5.91
#